data_AF-A0A2G2Y5V5-F1
#
_entry.id   AF-A0A2G2Y5V5-F1
#
_cell.length_a   1.000
_cell.length_b   1.000
_cell.length_c   1.000
_cell.angle_alpha   90.00
_cell.angle_beta   90.00
_cell.angle_gamma   90.00
#
_symmetry.space_group_name_H-M   'P 1'
#
loop_
_entity.id
_entity.type
_entity.pdbx_description
1 polymer ?
#
loop_
_entity_poly.entity_id
_entity_poly.type
_entity_poly.pdbx_seq_one_letter_code
_entity_poly.pdbx_strand_id
1 'polypeptide(L)'
;MCSTPVNVSSIKKRVTKKYSPSIEIVEIRLLSLPNLPPQYHTTNGLPPHLMSTPKKAFEMSIPNFAKILQTLNPDLVIYDFKLPGAAECASSVNIPAVQFLTYSAAVIAFCIHISYKPGEMFPFPAINLCEYEILSLKKLLKDLAVRKFPFVEGLRRSQEIILMKTCRVLDGKYMDYLSSLVFKKIVPVGTLVKESTNRDDHEETMQWLDKKHKGSTVFVSFGSFHKVKELAFEMLYQRTSLKG
;
A
#
# COMPACT_ATOMS: atom_id res chain seq x y z
N MET A 1 12.72 -11.79 2.25
CA MET A 1 11.41 -11.19 1.89
C MET A 1 10.39 -12.29 1.71
N CYS A 2 9.21 -12.16 2.33
CA CYS A 2 8.20 -13.22 2.31
C CYS A 2 7.07 -12.89 1.32
N SER A 3 6.64 -13.85 0.51
CA SER A 3 5.58 -13.64 -0.48
C SER A 3 4.82 -14.92 -0.82
N THR A 4 3.60 -14.80 -1.34
CA THR A 4 2.84 -15.93 -1.87
C THR A 4 3.42 -16.42 -3.20
N PRO A 5 3.32 -17.72 -3.55
CA PRO A 5 3.89 -18.30 -4.76
C PRO A 5 3.51 -17.56 -6.06
N VAL A 6 2.25 -17.11 -6.17
CA VAL A 6 1.74 -16.40 -7.35
C VAL A 6 2.48 -15.08 -7.62
N ASN A 7 3.05 -14.44 -6.60
CA ASN A 7 3.77 -13.17 -6.75
C ASN A 7 5.29 -13.35 -6.93
N VAL A 8 5.85 -14.54 -6.65
CA VAL A 8 7.31 -14.79 -6.63
C VAL A 8 7.95 -14.52 -8.00
N SER A 9 7.32 -14.95 -9.09
CA SER A 9 7.86 -14.75 -10.44
C SER A 9 7.97 -13.27 -10.80
N SER A 10 6.94 -12.48 -10.48
CA SER A 10 6.92 -11.02 -10.69
C SER A 10 7.99 -10.31 -9.86
N ILE A 11 8.17 -10.75 -8.61
CA ILE A 11 9.20 -10.22 -7.71
C ILE A 11 10.60 -10.52 -8.24
N LYS A 12 10.89 -11.78 -8.60
CA LYS A 12 12.20 -12.21 -9.10
C LYS A 12 12.61 -11.42 -10.34
N LYS A 13 11.67 -11.10 -11.24
CA LYS A 13 11.92 -10.23 -12.40
C LYS A 13 12.33 -8.80 -12.03
N ARG A 14 11.92 -8.30 -10.85
CA ARG A 14 12.20 -6.93 -10.39
C ARG A 14 13.43 -6.83 -9.50
N VAL A 15 13.80 -7.91 -8.82
CA VAL A 15 15.06 -7.99 -8.07
C VAL A 15 16.20 -8.04 -9.09
N THR A 16 16.83 -6.89 -9.33
CA THR A 16 17.97 -6.79 -10.26
C THR A 16 19.15 -7.64 -9.77
N LYS A 17 20.05 -8.04 -10.68
CA LYS A 17 21.28 -8.78 -10.36
C LYS A 17 22.07 -8.17 -9.19
N LYS A 18 22.07 -6.82 -9.08
CA LYS A 18 22.74 -6.09 -7.99
C LYS A 18 22.25 -6.48 -6.59
N TYR A 19 20.94 -6.70 -6.41
CA TYR A 19 20.32 -6.98 -5.10
C TYR A 19 20.02 -8.46 -4.89
N SER A 20 20.14 -9.29 -5.93
CA SER A 20 19.85 -10.73 -5.84
C SER A 20 20.64 -11.48 -4.77
N PRO A 21 21.93 -11.18 -4.50
CA PRO A 21 22.68 -11.88 -3.45
C PRO A 21 22.19 -11.56 -2.03
N SER A 22 21.53 -10.41 -1.83
CA SER A 22 21.14 -9.90 -0.50
C SER A 22 19.64 -10.04 -0.23
N ILE A 23 18.85 -10.52 -1.19
CA ILE A 23 17.41 -10.69 -1.07
C ILE A 23 17.06 -12.16 -1.29
N GLU A 24 16.86 -12.88 -0.20
CA GLU A 24 16.24 -14.19 -0.23
C GLU A 24 14.70 -14.04 -0.29
N ILE A 25 14.05 -14.83 -1.14
CA ILE A 25 12.59 -14.87 -1.23
C ILE A 25 12.09 -16.15 -0.59
N VAL A 26 11.27 -16.00 0.46
CA VAL A 26 10.68 -17.09 1.22
C VAL A 26 9.20 -17.18 0.88
N GLU A 27 8.73 -18.37 0.50
CA GLU A 27 7.34 -18.57 0.14
C GLU A 27 6.45 -18.73 1.37
N ILE A 28 5.41 -17.90 1.47
CA ILE A 28 4.32 -18.08 2.43
C ILE A 28 3.16 -18.75 1.70
N ARG A 29 2.83 -19.98 2.10
CA ARG A 29 1.64 -20.67 1.62
C ARG A 29 0.44 -20.27 2.47
N LEU A 30 -0.48 -19.52 1.86
CA LEU A 30 -1.75 -19.18 2.49
C LEU A 30 -2.69 -20.39 2.45
N LEU A 31 -3.48 -20.57 3.50
CA LEU A 31 -4.57 -21.53 3.51
C LEU A 31 -5.60 -21.17 2.43
N SER A 32 -5.96 -22.16 1.63
CA SER A 32 -6.98 -22.02 0.59
C SER A 32 -8.35 -21.83 1.21
N LEU A 33 -9.05 -20.79 0.76
CA LEU A 33 -10.48 -20.62 1.03
C LEU A 33 -11.27 -21.05 -0.21
N PRO A 34 -12.52 -21.52 -0.08
CA PRO A 34 -13.34 -21.92 -1.24
C PRO A 34 -13.39 -20.85 -2.34
N ASN A 35 -13.40 -19.58 -1.93
CA ASN A 35 -13.46 -18.42 -2.82
C ASN A 35 -12.09 -17.75 -3.08
N LEU A 36 -10.97 -18.37 -2.66
CA LEU A 36 -9.62 -17.85 -2.84
C LEU A 36 -8.61 -18.95 -3.22
N PRO A 37 -8.68 -19.46 -4.46
CA PRO A 37 -7.70 -20.39 -4.98
C PRO A 37 -6.31 -19.72 -5.11
N PRO A 38 -5.22 -20.50 -5.24
CA PRO A 38 -3.84 -19.99 -5.20
C PRO A 38 -3.52 -18.83 -6.16
N GLN A 39 -4.13 -18.82 -7.35
CA GLN A 39 -3.99 -17.74 -8.34
C GLN A 39 -4.54 -16.38 -7.86
N TYR A 40 -5.40 -16.38 -6.84
CA TYR A 40 -5.97 -15.17 -6.22
C TYR A 40 -5.28 -14.81 -4.91
N HIS A 41 -4.12 -15.40 -4.60
CA HIS A 41 -3.27 -14.99 -3.48
C HIS A 41 -2.47 -13.70 -3.81
N THR A 42 -3.12 -12.77 -4.51
CA THR A 42 -2.64 -11.45 -4.92
C THR A 42 -3.82 -10.49 -4.98
N THR A 43 -3.58 -9.21 -4.71
CA THR A 43 -4.63 -8.18 -4.87
C THR A 43 -4.79 -7.75 -6.33
N ASN A 44 -3.82 -8.08 -7.20
CA ASN A 44 -3.88 -7.70 -8.59
C ASN A 44 -4.95 -8.52 -9.34
N GLY A 45 -5.91 -7.83 -9.97
CA GLY A 45 -7.00 -8.49 -10.70
C GLY A 45 -8.05 -9.17 -9.82
N LEU A 46 -8.00 -8.96 -8.50
CA LEU A 46 -8.97 -9.53 -7.56
C LEU A 46 -10.30 -8.78 -7.67
N PRO A 47 -11.46 -9.46 -7.77
CA PRO A 47 -12.76 -8.81 -7.76
C PRO A 47 -13.01 -8.01 -6.47
N PRO A 48 -13.71 -6.85 -6.52
CA PRO A 48 -13.94 -6.02 -5.34
C PRO A 48 -14.56 -6.77 -4.15
N HIS A 49 -15.50 -7.67 -4.41
CA HIS A 49 -16.17 -8.47 -3.38
C HIS A 49 -15.24 -9.49 -2.69
N LEU A 50 -14.05 -9.77 -3.25
CA LEU A 50 -13.05 -10.66 -2.67
C LEU A 50 -11.89 -9.90 -2.01
N MET A 51 -11.87 -8.57 -2.02
CA MET A 51 -10.72 -7.77 -1.54
C MET A 51 -10.37 -8.00 -0.06
N SER A 52 -11.33 -8.43 0.77
CA SER A 52 -11.10 -8.77 2.18
C SER A 52 -10.60 -10.22 2.38
N THR A 53 -10.75 -11.08 1.37
CA THR A 53 -10.47 -12.52 1.49
C THR A 53 -8.98 -12.84 1.63
N PRO A 54 -8.03 -12.18 0.95
CA PRO A 54 -6.59 -12.39 1.17
C PRO A 54 -6.15 -12.10 2.61
N LYS A 55 -6.71 -11.06 3.23
CA LYS A 55 -6.46 -10.74 4.63
C LYS A 55 -6.90 -11.91 5.53
N LYS A 56 -8.12 -12.43 5.34
CA LYS A 56 -8.63 -13.59 6.09
C LYS A 56 -7.76 -14.83 5.88
N ALA A 57 -7.33 -15.10 4.64
CA ALA A 57 -6.44 -16.21 4.34
C ALA A 57 -5.09 -16.06 5.07
N PHE A 58 -4.54 -14.85 5.13
CA PHE A 58 -3.33 -14.56 5.91
C PHE A 58 -3.53 -14.76 7.42
N GLU A 59 -4.61 -14.23 7.99
CA GLU A 59 -4.94 -14.42 9.41
C GLU A 59 -5.02 -15.91 9.80
N MET A 60 -5.65 -16.73 8.95
CA MET A 60 -5.69 -18.19 9.16
C MET A 60 -4.32 -18.85 8.99
N SER A 61 -3.41 -18.21 8.26
CA SER A 61 -2.06 -18.71 7.97
C SER A 61 -0.99 -18.18 8.94
N ILE A 62 -1.39 -17.48 10.01
CA ILE A 62 -0.48 -17.03 11.07
C ILE A 62 0.39 -18.17 11.62
N PRO A 63 -0.10 -19.41 11.85
CA PRO A 63 0.77 -20.51 12.29
C PRO A 63 1.89 -20.83 11.29
N ASN A 64 1.63 -20.76 9.98
CA ASN A 64 2.66 -20.96 8.96
C ASN A 64 3.68 -19.82 8.99
N PHE A 65 3.22 -18.59 9.19
CA PHE A 65 4.09 -17.43 9.33
C PHE A 65 4.96 -17.52 10.60
N ALA A 66 4.38 -17.95 11.73
CA ALA A 66 5.11 -18.18 12.97
C ALA A 66 6.25 -19.20 12.80
N LYS A 67 5.97 -20.32 12.10
CA LYS A 67 6.99 -21.32 11.79
C LYS A 67 8.14 -20.75 10.96
N ILE A 68 7.84 -19.88 10.00
CA ILE A 68 8.86 -19.18 9.21
C ILE A 68 9.72 -18.29 10.12
N LEU A 69 9.09 -17.49 10.99
CA LEU A 69 9.81 -16.62 11.92
C LEU A 69 10.70 -17.42 12.88
N GLN A 70 10.21 -18.53 13.42
CA GLN A 70 11.01 -19.41 14.29
C GLN A 70 12.18 -20.06 13.57
N THR A 71 12.00 -20.44 12.30
CA THR A 71 13.04 -21.11 11.51
C THR A 71 14.13 -20.14 11.07
N LEU A 72 13.74 -18.95 10.61
CA LEU A 72 14.68 -17.94 10.10
C LEU A 72 15.27 -17.06 11.21
N ASN A 73 14.56 -16.94 12.34
CA ASN A 73 14.92 -16.10 13.47
C ASN A 73 15.43 -14.69 13.08
N PRO A 74 14.67 -13.91 12.29
CA PRO A 74 15.13 -12.60 11.82
C PRO A 74 15.25 -11.59 12.97
N ASP A 75 16.20 -10.65 12.84
CA ASP A 75 16.38 -9.55 13.80
C ASP A 75 15.20 -8.56 13.83
N LEU A 76 14.46 -8.45 12.73
CA LEU A 76 13.36 -7.50 12.56
C LEU A 76 12.35 -7.97 11.51
N VAL A 77 11.06 -7.81 11.81
CA VAL A 77 9.97 -7.97 10.84
C VAL A 77 9.49 -6.61 10.35
N ILE A 78 9.58 -6.36 9.05
CA ILE A 78 8.93 -5.20 8.42
C ILE A 78 7.65 -5.69 7.74
N TYR A 79 6.50 -5.10 8.07
CA TYR A 79 5.19 -5.59 7.60
C TYR A 79 4.29 -4.47 7.02
N ASP A 80 3.46 -4.85 6.05
CA ASP A 80 2.46 -3.99 5.44
C ASP A 80 1.20 -3.89 6.33
N PHE A 81 0.51 -2.76 6.30
CA PHE A 81 -0.72 -2.55 7.08
C PHE A 81 -1.88 -3.51 6.74
N LYS A 82 -1.86 -4.15 5.57
CA LYS A 82 -2.85 -5.16 5.15
C LYS A 82 -2.63 -6.53 5.78
N LEU A 83 -1.57 -6.72 6.57
CA LEU A 83 -1.26 -7.98 7.26
C LEU A 83 -1.49 -7.84 8.78
N PRO A 84 -2.75 -7.64 9.24
CA PRO A 84 -3.03 -7.63 10.66
C PRO A 84 -2.67 -8.98 11.27
N GLY A 85 -2.02 -8.95 12.43
CA GLY A 85 -1.48 -10.14 13.09
C GLY A 85 0.00 -10.41 12.84
N ALA A 86 0.64 -9.80 11.84
CA ALA A 86 2.08 -9.98 11.61
C ALA A 86 2.93 -9.54 12.81
N ALA A 87 2.64 -8.36 13.38
CA ALA A 87 3.32 -7.86 14.56
C ALA A 87 3.04 -8.72 15.81
N GLU A 88 1.82 -9.24 15.96
CA GLU A 88 1.46 -10.14 17.07
C GLU A 88 2.26 -11.44 17.01
N CYS A 89 2.29 -12.04 15.82
CA CYS A 89 3.01 -13.26 15.57
C CYS A 89 4.52 -13.07 15.83
N ALA A 90 5.10 -11.96 15.35
CA ALA A 90 6.51 -11.65 15.62
C ALA A 90 6.78 -11.48 17.14
N SER A 91 5.90 -10.75 17.85
CA SER A 91 6.03 -10.55 19.29
C SER A 91 5.91 -11.86 20.08
N SER A 92 5.06 -12.81 19.65
CA SER A 92 4.93 -14.11 20.33
C SER A 92 6.18 -14.98 20.26
N VAL A 93 7.12 -14.66 19.38
CA VAL A 93 8.40 -15.33 19.23
C VAL A 93 9.58 -14.40 19.54
N ASN A 94 9.33 -13.31 20.27
CA ASN A 94 10.32 -12.32 20.71
C ASN A 94 11.08 -11.59 19.59
N ILE A 95 10.45 -11.39 18.43
CA ILE A 95 11.03 -10.66 17.30
C ILE A 95 10.37 -9.27 17.20
N PRO A 96 11.15 -8.17 17.13
CA PRO A 96 10.59 -6.85 16.96
C PRO A 96 9.95 -6.70 15.57
N ALA A 97 8.89 -5.90 15.49
CA ALA A 97 8.15 -5.66 14.25
C ALA A 97 7.92 -4.16 14.01
N VAL A 98 8.17 -3.71 12.79
CA VAL A 98 7.98 -2.32 12.37
C VAL A 98 7.02 -2.26 11.17
N GLN A 99 6.00 -1.42 11.28
CA GLN A 99 5.07 -1.22 10.20
C GLN A 99 5.66 -0.36 9.09
N PHE A 100 5.42 -0.75 7.85
CA PHE A 100 5.73 0.02 6.66
C PHE A 100 4.44 0.51 5.97
N LEU A 101 4.30 1.83 5.88
CA LEU A 101 3.15 2.49 5.28
C LEU A 101 3.48 3.00 3.87
N THR A 102 2.67 2.59 2.90
CA THR A 102 2.80 2.98 1.49
C THR A 102 1.90 4.14 1.07
N TYR A 103 1.04 4.61 1.99
CA TYR A 103 0.15 5.76 1.80
C TYR A 103 0.84 7.07 2.23
N SER A 104 0.31 8.22 1.81
CA SER A 104 0.80 9.53 2.24
C SER A 104 0.54 9.75 3.74
N ALA A 105 1.42 10.53 4.38
CA ALA A 105 1.23 10.88 5.79
C ALA A 105 -0.05 11.68 6.00
N ALA A 106 -0.37 12.55 5.03
CA ALA A 106 -1.60 13.32 4.97
C ALA A 106 -2.86 12.45 5.12
N VAL A 107 -3.01 11.41 4.29
CA VAL A 107 -4.19 10.54 4.29
C VAL A 107 -4.28 9.74 5.60
N ILE A 108 -3.16 9.19 6.06
CA ILE A 108 -3.15 8.42 7.30
C ILE A 108 -3.49 9.30 8.52
N ALA A 109 -2.88 10.48 8.62
CA ALA A 109 -3.16 11.43 9.69
C ALA A 109 -4.63 11.87 9.68
N PHE A 110 -5.19 12.15 8.49
CA PHE A 110 -6.59 12.49 8.34
C PHE A 110 -7.52 11.35 8.78
N CYS A 111 -7.29 10.13 8.31
CA CYS A 111 -8.07 8.96 8.68
C CYS A 111 -8.05 8.68 10.19
N ILE A 112 -6.90 8.81 10.84
CA ILE A 112 -6.79 8.67 12.30
C ILE A 112 -7.53 9.82 12.99
N HIS A 113 -7.32 11.06 12.56
CA HIS A 113 -8.00 12.23 13.15
C HIS A 113 -9.52 12.08 13.14
N ILE A 114 -10.14 11.83 11.98
CA ILE A 114 -11.60 11.71 11.88
C ILE A 114 -12.17 10.51 12.66
N SER A 115 -11.33 9.53 12.99
CA SER A 115 -11.73 8.33 13.73
C SER A 115 -11.64 8.52 15.25
N TYR A 116 -10.63 9.28 15.74
CA TYR A 116 -10.35 9.45 17.17
C TYR A 116 -10.69 10.82 17.73
N LYS A 117 -10.91 11.82 16.87
CA LYS A 117 -11.29 13.19 17.21
C LYS A 117 -12.56 13.59 16.45
N PRO A 118 -13.68 12.85 16.60
CA PRO A 118 -14.90 13.14 15.85
C PRO A 118 -15.44 14.52 16.23
N GLY A 119 -15.73 15.36 15.23
CA GLY A 119 -16.26 16.71 15.41
C GLY A 119 -15.19 17.80 15.56
N GLU A 120 -13.93 17.44 15.78
CA GLU A 120 -12.83 18.38 15.63
C GLU A 120 -12.52 18.61 14.15
N MET A 121 -12.12 19.83 13.80
CA MET A 121 -11.60 20.12 12.46
C MET A 121 -10.18 19.59 12.33
N PHE A 122 -9.88 18.99 11.18
CA PHE A 122 -8.52 18.59 10.85
C PHE A 122 -7.62 19.84 10.78
N PRO A 123 -6.45 19.85 11.44
CA PRO A 123 -5.65 21.07 11.62
C PRO A 123 -5.00 21.62 10.33
N PHE A 124 -5.16 20.94 9.20
CA PHE A 124 -4.61 21.37 7.92
C PHE A 124 -5.72 21.65 6.90
N PRO A 125 -6.09 22.92 6.67
CA PRO A 125 -7.24 23.28 5.83
C PRO A 125 -7.06 22.92 4.35
N ALA A 126 -5.83 22.65 3.91
CA ALA A 126 -5.55 22.11 2.58
C ALA A 126 -6.22 20.75 2.32
N ILE A 127 -6.61 20.04 3.38
CA ILE A 127 -7.41 18.81 3.31
C ILE A 127 -8.74 19.12 3.99
N ASN A 128 -9.72 19.50 3.18
CA ASN A 128 -11.08 19.76 3.63
C ASN A 128 -12.04 18.95 2.76
N LEU A 129 -12.66 17.94 3.36
CA LEU A 129 -13.62 17.08 2.70
C LEU A 129 -15.03 17.50 3.09
N CYS A 130 -15.93 17.53 2.13
CA CYS A 130 -17.35 17.75 2.40
C CYS A 130 -17.95 16.58 3.19
N GLU A 131 -19.07 16.81 3.86
CA GLU A 131 -19.68 15.81 4.74
C GLU A 131 -19.95 14.47 4.03
N TYR A 132 -20.48 14.50 2.80
CA TYR A 132 -20.74 13.28 2.01
C TYR A 132 -19.45 12.50 1.67
N GLU A 133 -18.32 13.20 1.50
CA GLU A 133 -17.01 12.58 1.24
C GLU A 133 -16.47 11.94 2.50
N ILE A 134 -16.61 12.62 3.65
CA ILE A 134 -16.27 12.07 4.96
C ILE A 134 -17.11 10.83 5.26
N LEU A 135 -18.42 10.85 4.96
CA LEU A 135 -19.31 9.71 5.13
C LEU A 135 -18.90 8.54 4.23
N SER A 136 -18.56 8.82 2.96
CA SER A 136 -18.08 7.82 2.01
C SER A 136 -16.76 7.19 2.47
N LEU A 137 -15.82 8.01 2.96
CA LEU A 137 -14.56 7.54 3.52
C LEU A 137 -14.77 6.71 4.79
N LYS A 138 -15.64 7.16 5.71
CA LYS A 138 -15.99 6.40 6.92
C LYS A 138 -16.60 5.04 6.58
N LYS A 139 -17.44 4.96 5.54
CA LYS A 139 -17.97 3.68 5.03
C LYS A 139 -16.84 2.79 4.52
N LEU A 140 -15.95 3.32 3.68
CA LEU A 140 -14.80 2.58 3.18
C LEU A 140 -13.90 2.06 4.32
N LEU A 141 -13.61 2.89 5.32
CA LEU A 141 -12.81 2.50 6.48
C LEU A 141 -13.49 1.39 7.29
N LYS A 142 -14.82 1.41 7.42
CA LYS A 142 -15.59 0.33 8.06
C LYS A 142 -15.54 -0.96 7.23
N ASP A 143 -15.67 -0.88 5.91
CA ASP A 143 -15.64 -2.05 5.02
C ASP A 143 -14.25 -2.71 4.98
N LEU A 144 -13.19 -1.90 5.07
CA LEU A 144 -11.81 -2.36 5.26
C LEU A 144 -11.58 -2.95 6.66
N ALA A 145 -12.36 -2.50 7.65
CA ALA A 145 -12.30 -2.93 9.04
C ALA A 145 -13.45 -3.88 9.40
N VAL A 146 -13.37 -5.13 8.97
CA VAL A 146 -14.16 -6.20 9.60
C VAL A 146 -13.68 -6.36 11.04
N ARG A 147 -14.37 -5.68 11.98
CA ARG A 147 -14.15 -5.57 13.43
C ARG A 147 -12.86 -4.84 13.84
N LYS A 148 -13.01 -3.80 14.69
CA LYS A 148 -11.96 -3.01 15.38
C LYS A 148 -10.74 -2.67 14.52
N PHE A 149 -10.74 -1.47 13.93
CA PHE A 149 -9.64 -0.81 13.19
C PHE A 149 -8.25 -1.52 13.28
N PRO A 150 -8.00 -2.56 12.47
CA PRO A 150 -6.76 -3.35 12.55
C PRO A 150 -5.52 -2.53 12.19
N PHE A 151 -5.73 -1.44 11.45
CA PHE A 151 -4.72 -0.47 11.09
C PHE A 151 -4.10 0.21 12.33
N VAL A 152 -4.92 0.64 13.28
CA VAL A 152 -4.44 1.33 14.49
C VAL A 152 -3.81 0.34 15.46
N GLU A 153 -4.35 -0.87 15.59
CA GLU A 153 -3.68 -1.91 16.36
C GLU A 153 -2.32 -2.30 15.74
N GLY A 154 -2.24 -2.35 14.41
CA GLY A 154 -0.97 -2.50 13.70
C GLY A 154 0.01 -1.38 14.04
N LEU A 155 -0.44 -0.12 14.03
CA LEU A 155 0.41 1.02 14.40
C LEU A 155 0.85 0.93 15.86
N ARG A 156 -0.08 0.64 16.79
CA ARG A 156 0.17 0.52 18.23
C ARG A 156 1.21 -0.56 18.52
N ARG A 157 1.13 -1.70 17.83
CA ARG A 157 2.01 -2.86 18.01
C ARG A 157 3.33 -2.80 17.25
N SER A 158 3.47 -1.87 16.30
CA SER A 158 4.78 -1.52 15.75
C SER A 158 5.73 -1.16 16.89
N GLN A 159 7.03 -1.21 16.68
CA GLN A 159 7.98 -0.62 17.63
C GLN A 159 7.81 0.90 17.74
N GLU A 160 8.75 1.60 18.39
CA GLU A 160 8.75 3.05 18.57
C GLU A 160 8.82 3.85 17.25
N ILE A 161 9.01 3.16 16.11
CA ILE A 161 9.09 3.74 14.79
C ILE A 161 8.02 3.18 13.85
N ILE A 162 7.67 3.98 12.83
CA ILE A 162 6.88 3.59 11.66
C ILE A 162 7.64 4.02 10.41
N LEU A 163 7.90 3.09 9.50
CA LEU A 163 8.50 3.40 8.20
C LEU A 163 7.42 3.89 7.25
N MET A 164 7.69 4.97 6.51
CA MET A 164 6.71 5.54 5.59
C MET A 164 7.34 5.91 4.25
N LYS A 165 6.70 5.47 3.16
CA LYS A 165 7.08 5.78 1.78
C LYS A 165 6.73 7.25 1.46
N THR A 166 7.53 8.16 1.98
CA THR A 166 7.38 9.60 1.77
C THR A 166 8.71 10.32 2.01
N CYS A 167 8.73 11.64 1.84
CA CYS A 167 9.82 12.51 2.26
C CYS A 167 9.26 13.77 2.92
N ARG A 168 10.10 14.45 3.71
CA ARG A 168 9.69 15.64 4.45
C ARG A 168 9.24 16.81 3.58
N VAL A 169 9.80 16.94 2.37
CA VAL A 169 9.42 17.98 1.41
C VAL A 169 7.94 17.84 1.01
N LEU A 170 7.44 16.60 0.88
CA LEU A 170 6.06 16.34 0.50
C LEU A 170 5.11 16.38 1.71
N ASP A 171 5.48 15.69 2.78
CA ASP A 171 4.54 15.32 3.85
C ASP A 171 4.93 15.84 5.24
N GLY A 172 5.98 16.65 5.37
CA GLY A 172 6.63 16.93 6.66
C GLY A 172 5.68 17.31 7.80
N LYS A 173 4.81 18.31 7.58
CA LYS A 173 3.83 18.75 8.60
C LYS A 173 2.82 17.66 8.96
N TYR A 174 2.43 16.84 7.99
CA TYR A 174 1.51 15.73 8.23
C TYR A 174 2.20 14.57 8.95
N MET A 175 3.51 14.36 8.72
CA MET A 175 4.31 13.40 9.46
C MET A 175 4.44 13.80 10.93
N ASP A 176 4.70 15.09 11.20
CA ASP A 176 4.81 15.60 12.58
C ASP A 176 3.48 15.43 13.31
N TYR A 177 2.39 15.77 12.63
CA TYR A 177 1.05 15.57 13.18
C TYR A 177 0.73 14.08 13.40
N LEU A 178 1.03 13.22 12.43
CA LEU A 178 0.85 11.78 12.55
C LEU A 178 1.66 11.23 13.74
N SER A 179 2.91 11.67 13.90
CA SER A 179 3.77 11.31 15.03
C SER A 179 3.11 11.66 16.37
N SER A 180 2.45 12.82 16.47
CA SER A 180 1.71 13.23 17.67
C SER A 180 0.44 12.41 17.91
N LEU A 181 -0.25 11.96 16.85
CA LEU A 181 -1.46 11.15 16.96
C LEU A 181 -1.18 9.72 17.43
N VAL A 182 -0.05 9.14 17.01
CA VAL A 182 0.28 7.73 17.29
C VAL A 182 1.37 7.55 18.34
N PHE A 183 1.96 8.65 18.81
CA PHE A 183 3.06 8.68 19.78
C PHE A 183 4.28 7.83 19.34
N LYS A 184 4.63 7.89 18.05
CA LYS A 184 5.76 7.15 17.46
C LYS A 184 6.50 7.98 16.44
N LYS A 185 7.79 7.72 16.30
CA LYS A 185 8.63 8.39 15.30
C LYS A 185 8.28 7.90 13.89
N ILE A 186 7.87 8.84 13.03
CA ILE A 186 7.67 8.55 11.60
C ILE A 186 9.01 8.69 10.88
N VAL A 187 9.49 7.60 10.28
CA VAL A 187 10.76 7.55 9.56
C VAL A 187 10.47 7.52 8.04
N PRO A 188 10.76 8.61 7.31
CA PRO A 188 10.59 8.63 5.86
C PRO A 188 11.67 7.77 5.20
N VAL A 189 11.27 6.88 4.28
CA VAL A 189 12.21 6.04 3.49
C VAL A 189 12.34 6.51 2.04
N GLY A 190 11.86 7.72 1.73
CA GLY A 190 11.87 8.31 0.40
C GLY A 190 10.64 7.91 -0.43
N THR A 191 10.59 8.44 -1.66
CA THR A 191 9.49 8.19 -2.61
C THR A 191 9.55 6.80 -3.25
N LEU A 192 10.67 6.07 -3.07
CA LEU A 192 10.93 4.72 -3.58
C LEU A 192 10.55 4.54 -5.07
N VAL A 193 10.77 5.58 -5.87
CA VAL A 193 10.54 5.53 -7.32
C VAL A 193 11.63 4.65 -7.93
N LYS A 194 11.21 3.62 -8.67
CA LYS A 194 12.14 2.73 -9.36
C LYS A 194 12.78 3.48 -10.54
N GLU A 195 14.11 3.42 -10.65
CA GLU A 195 14.81 3.85 -11.86
C GLU A 195 14.42 2.95 -13.05
N SER A 196 14.15 3.57 -14.20
CA SER A 196 13.80 2.86 -15.43
C SER A 196 15.01 2.05 -15.92
N THR A 197 14.90 0.72 -15.91
CA THR A 197 15.97 -0.17 -16.38
C THR A 197 15.92 -0.45 -17.88
N ASN A 198 14.82 -0.14 -18.55
CA ASN A 198 14.63 -0.33 -20.00
C ASN A 198 14.33 1.03 -20.64
N ARG A 199 15.25 1.55 -21.44
CA ARG A 199 15.01 2.76 -22.25
C ARG A 199 14.32 2.44 -23.58
N ASP A 200 14.46 1.19 -24.07
CA ASP A 200 14.03 0.82 -25.43
C ASP A 200 12.51 0.69 -25.59
N ASP A 201 11.76 0.30 -24.56
CA ASP A 201 10.33 -0.03 -24.70
C ASP A 201 9.42 1.19 -24.99
N HIS A 202 9.95 2.42 -24.96
CA HIS A 202 9.16 3.65 -25.08
C HIS A 202 9.74 4.69 -26.05
N GLU A 203 10.69 4.29 -26.91
CA GLU A 203 11.43 5.22 -27.77
C GLU A 203 10.50 6.01 -28.71
N GLU A 204 9.53 5.34 -29.34
CA GLU A 204 8.56 6.00 -30.24
C GLU A 204 7.71 7.07 -29.53
N THR A 205 7.30 6.80 -28.28
CA THR A 205 6.51 7.75 -27.49
C THR A 205 7.35 8.97 -27.11
N MET A 206 8.63 8.76 -26.75
CA MET A 206 9.54 9.85 -26.44
C MET A 206 9.84 10.71 -27.67
N GLN A 207 10.13 10.09 -28.82
CA GLN A 207 10.33 10.80 -30.09
C GLN A 207 9.09 11.60 -30.53
N TRP A 208 7.88 11.09 -30.24
CA TRP A 208 6.65 11.84 -30.47
C TRP A 208 6.49 13.04 -29.52
N LEU A 209 6.82 12.87 -28.24
CA LEU A 209 6.79 13.94 -27.23
C LEU A 209 7.79 15.06 -27.55
N ASP A 210 8.97 14.73 -28.07
CA ASP A 210 10.01 15.70 -28.45
C ASP A 210 9.54 16.68 -29.54
N LYS A 211 8.51 16.31 -30.32
CA LYS A 211 7.90 17.14 -31.36
C LYS A 211 6.79 18.06 -30.82
N LYS A 212 6.45 17.99 -29.53
CA LYS A 212 5.35 18.78 -28.91
C LYS A 212 5.89 19.99 -28.16
N HIS A 213 5.09 21.05 -28.06
CA HIS A 213 5.44 22.19 -27.23
C HIS A 213 5.43 21.82 -25.74
N LYS A 214 6.28 22.49 -24.95
CA LYS A 214 6.34 22.27 -23.50
C LYS A 214 4.96 22.53 -22.86
N GLY A 215 4.46 21.54 -22.13
CA GLY A 215 3.16 21.62 -21.45
C GLY A 215 1.93 21.45 -22.35
N SER A 216 2.11 21.07 -23.63
CA SER A 216 0.99 20.91 -24.57
C SER A 216 0.39 19.51 -24.64
N THR A 217 0.86 18.58 -23.79
CA THR A 217 0.45 17.17 -23.82
C THR A 217 -0.07 16.74 -22.46
N VAL A 218 -1.18 16.01 -22.45
CA VAL A 218 -1.76 15.41 -21.26
C VAL A 218 -1.45 13.92 -21.25
N PHE A 219 -0.79 13.45 -20.19
CA PHE A 219 -0.57 12.02 -19.96
C PHE A 219 -1.72 11.44 -19.14
N VAL A 220 -2.37 10.39 -19.65
CA VAL A 220 -3.46 9.69 -18.97
C VAL A 220 -3.04 8.24 -18.74
N SER A 221 -2.98 7.81 -17.48
CA SER A 221 -2.70 6.43 -17.10
C SER A 221 -3.42 6.06 -15.81
N PHE A 222 -4.12 4.92 -15.83
CA PHE A 222 -4.85 4.37 -14.67
C PHE A 222 -4.05 3.31 -13.92
N GLY A 223 -2.85 2.99 -14.42
CA GLY A 223 -2.07 1.85 -13.97
C GLY A 223 -2.72 0.51 -14.35
N SER A 224 -2.07 -0.59 -13.95
CA SER A 224 -2.52 -1.95 -14.25
C SER A 224 -3.46 -2.56 -13.21
N PHE A 225 -3.65 -1.90 -12.07
CA PHE A 225 -4.42 -2.46 -10.95
C PHE A 225 -5.94 -2.41 -11.19
N HIS A 226 -6.44 -1.35 -11.84
CA HIS A 226 -7.87 -1.16 -12.09
C HIS A 226 -8.20 -1.46 -13.55
N LYS A 227 -9.26 -2.23 -13.78
CA LYS A 227 -9.90 -2.33 -15.09
C LYS A 227 -10.95 -1.23 -15.18
N VAL A 228 -10.67 -0.21 -15.99
CA VAL A 228 -11.62 0.87 -16.26
C VAL A 228 -12.68 0.34 -17.24
N LYS A 229 -13.96 0.60 -16.96
CA LYS A 229 -15.07 0.21 -17.85
C LYS A 229 -15.00 1.01 -19.15
N GLU A 230 -15.38 0.38 -20.26
CA GLU A 230 -15.38 0.97 -21.60
C GLU A 230 -16.11 2.32 -21.67
N LEU A 231 -17.27 2.41 -21.03
CA LEU A 231 -18.04 3.66 -20.92
C LEU A 231 -17.24 4.82 -20.30
N ALA A 232 -16.40 4.54 -19.29
CA ALA A 232 -15.56 5.57 -18.67
C ALA A 232 -14.44 6.02 -19.61
N PHE A 233 -13.92 5.12 -20.46
CA PHE A 233 -12.98 5.49 -21.52
C PHE A 233 -13.62 6.36 -22.59
N GLU A 234 -14.84 6.02 -23.04
CA GLU A 234 -15.57 6.82 -24.02
C GLU A 234 -15.84 8.24 -23.51
N MET A 235 -16.25 8.40 -22.25
CA MET A 235 -16.46 9.71 -21.64
C MET A 235 -15.17 10.54 -21.54
N LEU A 236 -14.04 9.90 -21.23
CA LEU A 236 -12.73 10.55 -21.20
C LEU A 236 -12.28 10.96 -22.61
N TYR A 237 -12.48 10.09 -23.59
CA TYR A 237 -12.17 10.36 -24.99
C TYR A 237 -12.98 11.54 -25.51
N GLN A 238 -14.29 11.56 -25.32
CA GLN A 238 -15.14 12.68 -25.73
C GLN A 238 -14.71 14.00 -25.09
N ARG A 239 -14.39 14.02 -23.79
CA ARG A 239 -13.93 15.24 -23.09
C ARG A 239 -12.57 15.75 -23.54
N THR A 240 -11.68 14.88 -23.99
CA THR A 240 -10.33 15.25 -24.45
C THR A 240 -10.33 15.65 -25.93
N SER A 241 -11.17 15.03 -26.75
CA SER A 241 -11.34 15.36 -28.18
C SER A 241 -12.11 16.68 -28.42
N LEU A 242 -12.99 17.09 -27.50
CA LEU A 242 -13.72 18.37 -27.60
C LEU A 242 -12.89 19.61 -27.25
N LYS A 243 -11.61 19.44 -26.85
CA LYS A 243 -10.69 20.53 -26.51
C LYS A 243 -9.50 20.68 -27.48
N GLY A 244 -9.52 19.95 -28.59
CA GLY A 244 -8.52 20.01 -29.66
C GLY A 244 -8.92 20.97 -30.77
#